data_AF-A0A4U6UQU8-F1
#
_entry.id   AF-A0A4U6UQU8-F1
#
_cell.length_a   1.000
_cell.length_b   1.000
_cell.length_c   1.000
_cell.angle_alpha   90.00
_cell.angle_beta   90.00
_cell.angle_gamma   90.00
#
_symmetry.space_group_name_H-M   'P 1'
#
loop_
_entity.id
_entity.type
_entity.pdbx_description
1 polymer ?
#
loop_
_entity_poly.entity_id
_entity_poly.type
_entity_poly.pdbx_seq_one_letter_code
_entity_poly.pdbx_strand_id
1 'polypeptide(L)'
;MDMERGAACYRQWIAGQEAGLAELEAALANAGATDAELRAVVERCMRGYQDYVAGRRAVSPHDGTAFIAPPWCTAFERSVLWLGGCRPTVAIRLLYNLSGEGLEAQLEELINGLGPMGPLPVGSMGITPGQMVLVTDLHRRTLLQENVLSDRLATLHEDIADQPLFPIVRQRAAAAAQPRAGGGDCDGPVGPPGGAGRGAVDAEVDAAFNSYRAAMAQLVAEADDLRMATARAMATEILTPRQAVEMLAAAKQLHLSVRDWSCRAEGAQPQPNGPRVVPANGTSAAARRNP
;
A
#
# COMPACT_ATOMS: atom_id res chain seq x y z
N MET A 1 -2.57 -15.99 -16.55
CA MET A 1 -2.87 -16.90 -15.42
C MET A 1 -2.47 -16.29 -14.08
N ASP A 2 -1.48 -15.38 -14.01
CA ASP A 2 -1.06 -14.73 -12.75
C ASP A 2 -2.01 -13.65 -12.22
N MET A 3 -2.80 -13.01 -13.09
CA MET A 3 -3.70 -11.92 -12.69
C MET A 3 -4.82 -12.37 -11.73
N GLU A 4 -5.42 -13.54 -11.95
CA GLU A 4 -6.45 -14.09 -11.05
C GLU A 4 -5.87 -14.49 -9.68
N ARG A 5 -4.64 -15.02 -9.66
CA ARG A 5 -3.92 -15.37 -8.44
C ARG A 5 -3.57 -14.11 -7.64
N GLY A 6 -3.14 -13.04 -8.31
CA GLY A 6 -2.91 -11.73 -7.69
C GLY A 6 -4.19 -11.15 -7.08
N ALA A 7 -5.29 -11.19 -7.83
CA ALA A 7 -6.59 -10.74 -7.33
C ALA A 7 -7.10 -11.58 -6.15
N ALA A 8 -6.89 -12.91 -6.17
CA ALA A 8 -7.25 -13.79 -5.05
C ALA A 8 -6.42 -13.51 -3.80
N CYS A 9 -5.10 -13.33 -3.96
CA CYS A 9 -4.19 -12.95 -2.88
C CYS A 9 -4.62 -11.60 -2.25
N TYR A 10 -4.98 -10.62 -3.07
CA TYR A 10 -5.47 -9.33 -2.60
C TYR A 10 -6.85 -9.44 -1.89
N ARG A 11 -7.79 -10.25 -2.40
CA ARG A 11 -9.06 -10.49 -1.70
C ARG A 11 -8.85 -11.11 -0.32
N GLN A 12 -7.95 -12.09 -0.21
CA GLN A 12 -7.59 -12.68 1.07
C GLN A 12 -6.96 -11.65 2.02
N TRP A 13 -6.11 -10.76 1.50
CA TRP A 13 -5.56 -9.66 2.27
C TRP A 13 -6.63 -8.74 2.85
N ILE A 14 -7.61 -8.33 2.05
CA ILE A 14 -8.70 -7.46 2.49
C ILE A 14 -9.56 -8.13 3.56
N ALA A 15 -9.94 -9.40 3.36
CA ALA A 15 -10.65 -10.17 4.40
C ALA A 15 -9.84 -10.28 5.69
N GLY A 16 -8.51 -10.43 5.59
CA GLY A 16 -7.61 -10.38 6.75
C GLY A 16 -7.54 -9.01 7.43
N GLN A 17 -7.72 -7.91 6.68
CA GLN A 17 -7.82 -6.57 7.27
C GLN A 17 -9.12 -6.40 8.06
N GLU A 18 -10.25 -6.87 7.54
CA GLU A 18 -11.54 -6.82 8.22
C GLU A 18 -11.53 -7.65 9.52
N ALA A 19 -11.06 -8.90 9.44
CA ALA A 19 -10.94 -9.77 10.60
C ALA A 19 -9.97 -9.20 11.65
N GLY A 20 -8.81 -8.70 11.20
CA GLY A 20 -7.83 -8.07 12.10
C GLY A 20 -8.34 -6.78 12.73
N LEU A 21 -9.17 -5.99 12.03
CA LEU A 21 -9.80 -4.81 12.61
C LEU A 21 -10.78 -5.20 13.73
N ALA A 22 -11.66 -6.16 13.48
CA ALA A 22 -12.59 -6.65 14.49
C ALA A 22 -11.87 -7.17 15.76
N GLU A 23 -10.72 -7.84 15.58
CA GLU A 23 -9.88 -8.30 16.69
C GLU A 23 -9.28 -7.14 17.50
N LEU A 24 -8.75 -6.11 16.83
CA LEU A 24 -8.20 -4.93 17.49
C LEU A 24 -9.28 -4.14 18.24
N GLU A 25 -10.46 -3.98 17.65
CA GLU A 25 -11.59 -3.30 18.30
C GLU A 25 -12.07 -4.06 19.55
N ALA A 26 -12.16 -5.38 19.48
CA ALA A 26 -12.48 -6.22 20.64
C ALA A 26 -11.42 -6.07 21.75
N ALA A 27 -10.14 -5.98 21.39
CA ALA A 27 -9.05 -5.77 22.33
C ALA A 27 -9.11 -4.38 22.99
N LEU A 28 -9.48 -3.33 22.25
CA LEU A 28 -9.65 -1.97 22.78
C LEU A 28 -10.85 -1.87 23.73
N ALA A 29 -11.94 -2.55 23.41
CA ALA A 29 -13.17 -2.61 24.23
C ALA A 29 -12.96 -3.35 25.55
N ASN A 30 -12.01 -4.28 25.61
CA ASN A 30 -11.64 -4.97 26.85
C ASN A 30 -10.71 -4.09 27.70
N ALA A 31 -11.29 -3.33 28.64
CA ALA A 31 -10.52 -2.51 29.59
C ALA A 31 -9.57 -3.32 30.49
N GLY A 32 -9.83 -4.63 30.67
CA GLY A 32 -8.99 -5.55 31.44
C GLY A 32 -7.91 -6.26 30.61
N ALA A 33 -7.77 -5.95 29.32
CA ALA A 33 -6.78 -6.59 28.46
C ALA A 33 -5.37 -6.35 28.97
N THR A 34 -4.64 -7.44 29.19
CA THR A 34 -3.26 -7.39 29.63
C THR A 34 -2.34 -6.97 28.49
N ASP A 35 -1.21 -6.39 28.87
CA ASP A 35 -0.11 -6.05 27.98
C ASP A 35 0.35 -7.24 27.11
N ALA A 36 0.29 -8.46 27.63
CA ALA A 36 0.63 -9.67 26.89
C ALA A 36 -0.43 -10.02 25.83
N GLU A 37 -1.71 -9.90 26.16
CA GLU A 37 -2.82 -10.12 25.21
C GLU A 37 -2.78 -9.09 24.07
N LEU A 38 -2.56 -7.81 24.40
CA LEU A 38 -2.45 -6.74 23.40
C LEU A 38 -1.25 -6.98 22.46
N ARG A 39 -0.08 -7.37 23.00
CA ARG A 39 1.07 -7.74 22.15
C ARG A 39 0.76 -8.92 21.23
N ALA A 40 0.00 -9.91 21.70
CA ALA A 40 -0.39 -11.05 20.87
C ALA A 40 -1.27 -10.62 19.68
N VAL A 41 -2.21 -9.69 19.89
CA VAL A 41 -3.04 -9.10 18.82
C VAL A 41 -2.17 -8.32 17.83
N VAL A 42 -1.25 -7.49 18.32
CA VAL A 42 -0.30 -6.72 17.49
C VAL A 42 0.55 -7.66 16.63
N GLU A 43 1.14 -8.72 17.20
CA GLU A 43 1.95 -9.68 16.45
C GLU A 43 1.13 -10.48 15.43
N ARG A 44 -0.14 -10.81 15.72
CA ARG A 44 -1.05 -11.41 14.72
C ARG A 44 -1.31 -10.45 13.56
N CYS A 45 -1.54 -9.17 13.84
CA CYS A 45 -1.69 -8.15 12.80
C CYS A 45 -0.43 -8.06 11.93
N MET A 46 0.76 -7.96 12.54
CA MET A 46 2.03 -7.89 11.82
C MET A 46 2.28 -9.13 10.95
N ARG A 47 1.95 -10.32 11.46
CA ARG A 47 2.03 -11.57 10.70
C ARG A 47 1.13 -11.54 9.48
N GLY A 48 -0.10 -11.04 9.60
CA GLY A 48 -1.00 -10.88 8.45
C GLY A 48 -0.39 -10.02 7.33
N TYR A 49 0.31 -8.93 7.67
CA TYR A 49 1.06 -8.14 6.67
C TYR A 49 2.20 -8.95 6.04
N GLN A 50 2.97 -9.67 6.85
CA GLN A 50 4.07 -10.53 6.37
C GLN A 50 3.56 -11.62 5.41
N ASP A 51 2.46 -12.28 5.77
CA ASP A 51 1.84 -13.34 4.96
C ASP A 51 1.36 -12.78 3.62
N TYR A 52 0.80 -11.56 3.59
CA TYR A 52 0.40 -10.91 2.35
C TYR A 52 1.60 -10.53 1.47
N VAL A 53 2.67 -9.99 2.05
CA VAL A 53 3.91 -9.69 1.31
C VAL A 53 4.55 -10.98 0.76
N ALA A 54 4.61 -12.05 1.57
CA ALA A 54 5.11 -13.34 1.11
C ALA A 54 4.24 -13.92 0.00
N GLY A 55 2.91 -13.87 0.17
CA GLY A 55 1.94 -14.34 -0.81
C GLY A 55 2.05 -13.61 -2.14
N ARG A 56 2.14 -12.28 -2.14
CA ARG A 56 2.29 -11.51 -3.39
C ARG A 56 3.60 -11.82 -4.11
N ARG A 57 4.71 -11.96 -3.37
CA ARG A 57 6.03 -12.33 -3.94
C ARG A 57 6.00 -13.73 -4.55
N ALA A 58 5.27 -14.67 -3.94
CA ALA A 58 5.12 -16.03 -4.46
C ALA A 58 4.21 -16.10 -5.70
N VAL A 59 3.23 -15.20 -5.84
CA VAL A 59 2.38 -15.14 -7.03
C VAL A 59 3.17 -14.71 -8.26
N SER A 60 4.09 -13.75 -8.11
CA SER A 60 4.88 -13.23 -9.22
C SER A 60 6.31 -12.88 -8.81
N PRO A 61 7.22 -13.88 -8.72
CA PRO A 61 8.59 -13.65 -8.24
C PRO A 61 9.42 -12.71 -9.12
N HIS A 62 9.05 -12.58 -10.40
CA HIS A 62 9.82 -11.84 -11.41
C HIS A 62 8.98 -10.81 -12.18
N ASP A 63 7.74 -10.54 -11.74
CA ASP A 63 6.90 -9.50 -12.34
C ASP A 63 6.13 -8.70 -11.28
N GLY A 64 6.69 -7.55 -10.91
CA GLY A 64 6.09 -6.62 -9.97
C GLY A 64 5.04 -5.69 -10.59
N THR A 65 4.87 -5.68 -11.91
CA THR A 65 4.08 -4.64 -12.60
C THR A 65 2.59 -4.73 -12.26
N ALA A 66 2.07 -5.95 -12.09
CA ALA A 66 0.70 -6.18 -11.65
C ALA A 66 0.42 -5.67 -10.22
N PHE A 67 1.45 -5.45 -9.39
CA PHE A 67 1.29 -4.89 -8.05
C PHE A 67 1.50 -3.38 -8.01
N ILE A 68 2.27 -2.82 -8.95
CA ILE A 68 2.40 -1.36 -9.13
C ILE A 68 1.10 -0.75 -9.66
N ALA A 69 0.45 -1.43 -10.61
CA ALA A 69 -0.82 -1.01 -11.20
C ALA A 69 -1.88 -2.13 -11.08
N PRO A 70 -2.37 -2.43 -9.88
CA PRO A 70 -3.23 -3.59 -9.66
C PRO A 70 -4.59 -3.44 -10.34
N PRO A 71 -4.92 -4.29 -11.33
CA PRO A 71 -6.18 -4.18 -12.07
C PRO A 71 -7.40 -4.51 -11.20
N TRP A 72 -7.20 -5.12 -10.04
CA TRP A 72 -8.24 -5.46 -9.06
C TRP A 72 -8.54 -4.35 -8.04
N CYS A 73 -7.83 -3.22 -8.10
CA CYS A 73 -8.10 -2.02 -7.31
C CYS A 73 -8.86 -0.98 -8.14
N THR A 74 -9.60 -0.08 -7.49
CA THR A 74 -10.24 1.08 -8.12
C THR A 74 -9.19 2.07 -8.68
N ALA A 75 -9.58 2.98 -9.56
CA ALA A 75 -8.68 4.02 -10.05
C ALA A 75 -8.17 4.91 -8.90
N PHE A 76 -9.04 5.24 -7.94
CA PHE A 76 -8.64 5.99 -6.75
C PHE A 76 -7.63 5.21 -5.90
N GLU A 77 -7.89 3.93 -5.58
CA GLU A 77 -6.95 3.09 -4.82
C GLU A 77 -5.59 3.03 -5.51
N ARG A 78 -5.57 2.80 -6.83
CA ARG A 78 -4.33 2.78 -7.62
C ARG A 78 -3.55 4.10 -7.53
N SER A 79 -4.25 5.24 -7.47
CA SER A 79 -3.62 6.57 -7.45
C SER A 79 -2.86 6.90 -6.15
N VAL A 80 -3.19 6.21 -5.05
CA VAL A 80 -2.55 6.42 -3.73
C VAL A 80 -1.56 5.33 -3.36
N LEU A 81 -1.31 4.37 -4.26
CA LEU A 81 -0.26 3.37 -4.08
C LEU A 81 1.12 3.97 -4.42
N TRP A 82 2.11 3.59 -3.62
CA TRP A 82 3.52 3.84 -3.86
C TRP A 82 4.22 2.47 -3.88
N LEU A 83 4.93 2.09 -4.94
CA LEU A 83 5.64 0.80 -5.02
C LEU A 83 4.81 -0.40 -4.52
N GLY A 84 3.57 -0.52 -5.02
CA GLY A 84 2.65 -1.64 -4.77
C GLY A 84 1.98 -1.70 -3.39
N GLY A 85 2.07 -0.63 -2.60
CA GLY A 85 1.39 -0.54 -1.29
C GLY A 85 1.29 0.89 -0.80
N CYS A 86 0.97 1.09 0.48
CA CYS A 86 1.00 2.43 1.06
C CYS A 86 2.44 2.97 1.14
N ARG A 87 2.59 4.29 1.13
CA ARG A 87 3.88 4.90 1.47
C ARG A 87 4.09 4.82 3.00
N PRO A 88 5.19 4.22 3.52
CA PRO A 88 5.40 4.01 4.95
C PRO A 88 5.18 5.24 5.86
N THR A 89 5.58 6.43 5.41
CA THR A 89 5.40 7.70 6.12
C THR A 89 3.93 8.06 6.37
N VAL A 90 2.98 7.49 5.61
CA VAL A 90 1.54 7.66 5.86
C VAL A 90 1.16 7.09 7.23
N ALA A 91 1.74 5.95 7.63
CA ALA A 91 1.45 5.35 8.93
C ALA A 91 1.97 6.21 10.10
N ILE A 92 3.13 6.86 9.90
CA ILE A 92 3.71 7.80 10.87
C ILE A 92 2.87 9.08 10.96
N ARG A 93 2.42 9.60 9.81
CA ARG A 93 1.53 10.78 9.78
C ARG A 93 0.18 10.51 10.44
N LEU A 94 -0.35 9.30 10.28
CA LEU A 94 -1.54 8.87 11.00
C LEU A 94 -1.30 8.91 12.52
N LEU A 95 -0.14 8.41 12.99
CA LEU A 95 0.20 8.47 14.41
C LEU A 95 0.28 9.92 14.92
N TYR A 96 0.86 10.87 14.17
CA TYR A 96 0.84 12.28 14.57
C TYR A 96 -0.58 12.84 14.70
N ASN A 97 -1.48 12.49 13.78
CA ASN A 97 -2.88 12.91 13.86
C ASN A 97 -3.57 12.36 15.11
N LEU A 98 -3.40 11.05 15.39
CA LEU A 98 -3.97 10.40 16.57
C LEU A 98 -3.37 10.96 17.87
N SER A 99 -2.09 11.32 17.87
CA SER A 99 -1.42 11.92 19.03
C SER A 99 -1.99 13.30 19.40
N GLY A 100 -2.49 14.05 18.42
CA GLY A 100 -3.08 15.37 18.63
C GLY A 100 -4.55 15.34 19.07
N GLU A 101 -5.21 14.19 18.97
CA GLU A 101 -6.63 14.06 19.32
C GLU A 101 -6.84 14.33 20.82
N GLY A 102 -7.80 15.20 21.16
CA GLY A 102 -8.11 15.58 22.54
C GLY A 102 -7.06 16.49 23.21
N LEU A 103 -5.96 16.83 22.54
CA LEU A 103 -4.90 17.66 23.11
C LEU A 103 -5.37 19.10 23.39
N GLU A 104 -6.12 19.70 22.47
CA GLU A 104 -6.65 21.07 22.61
C GLU A 104 -7.55 21.21 23.85
N ALA A 105 -8.48 20.27 24.04
CA ALA A 105 -9.35 20.25 25.22
C ALA A 105 -8.55 20.11 26.53
N GLN A 106 -7.54 19.23 26.57
CA GLN A 106 -6.65 19.08 27.73
C GLN A 106 -5.84 20.36 28.02
N LEU A 107 -5.37 21.05 26.98
CA LEU A 107 -4.68 22.34 27.13
C LEU A 107 -5.61 23.43 27.69
N GLU A 108 -6.86 23.49 27.22
CA GLU A 108 -7.84 24.44 27.74
C GLU A 108 -8.15 24.18 29.22
N GLU A 109 -8.34 22.92 29.62
CA GLU A 109 -8.52 22.56 31.04
C GLU A 109 -7.33 22.98 31.89
N LEU A 110 -6.10 22.79 31.39
CA LEU A 110 -4.88 23.20 32.06
C LEU A 110 -4.79 24.73 32.22
N ILE A 111 -5.00 25.48 31.13
CA ILE A 111 -4.93 26.96 31.13
C ILE A 111 -5.97 27.56 32.07
N ASN A 112 -7.18 26.98 32.10
CA ASN A 112 -8.26 27.43 32.97
C ASN A 112 -8.11 26.98 34.43
N GLY A 113 -7.05 26.23 34.77
CA GLY A 113 -6.86 25.69 36.11
C GLY A 113 -7.93 24.68 36.54
N LEU A 114 -8.66 24.12 35.57
CA LEU A 114 -9.71 23.12 35.76
C LEU A 114 -9.16 21.69 35.74
N GLY A 115 -7.94 21.51 35.24
CA GLY A 115 -7.20 20.25 35.32
C GLY A 115 -6.66 19.97 36.72
N PRO A 116 -6.54 18.70 37.14
CA PRO A 116 -5.75 18.35 38.32
C PRO A 116 -4.32 18.94 38.20
N MET A 117 -3.65 19.21 39.32
CA MET A 117 -2.18 19.39 39.37
C MET A 117 -1.51 18.06 38.94
N GLY A 118 -1.61 17.75 37.66
CA GLY A 118 -1.42 16.43 37.07
C GLY A 118 -0.48 16.45 35.86
N PRO A 119 -0.29 15.30 35.19
CA PRO A 119 0.65 15.17 34.09
C PRO A 119 0.30 16.10 32.91
N LEU A 120 1.33 16.48 32.15
CA LEU A 120 1.21 17.33 30.96
C LEU A 120 0.19 16.77 29.95
N PRO A 121 -0.52 17.63 29.20
CA PRO A 121 -1.38 17.21 28.10
C PRO A 121 -0.63 16.34 27.07
N VAL A 122 -1.16 15.16 26.79
CA VAL A 122 -0.55 14.15 25.89
C VAL A 122 -1.54 13.59 24.86
N GLY A 123 -2.72 14.21 24.76
CA GLY A 123 -3.81 13.76 23.90
C GLY A 123 -4.45 12.46 24.41
N SER A 124 -5.43 11.95 23.68
CA SER A 124 -6.21 10.75 24.03
C SER A 124 -5.35 9.48 23.97
N MET A 125 -4.46 9.38 22.99
CA MET A 125 -3.54 8.24 22.83
C MET A 125 -2.38 8.24 23.85
N GLY A 126 -2.15 9.38 24.52
CA GLY A 126 -1.15 9.48 25.58
C GLY A 126 0.30 9.29 25.11
N ILE A 127 0.64 9.79 23.91
CA ILE A 127 2.00 9.66 23.37
C ILE A 127 2.95 10.55 24.16
N THR A 128 3.96 9.95 24.77
CA THR A 128 4.92 10.67 25.59
C THR A 128 5.89 11.50 24.73
N PRO A 129 6.49 12.59 25.27
CA PRO A 129 7.53 13.33 24.56
C PRO A 129 8.71 12.47 24.11
N GLY A 130 9.12 11.48 24.92
CA GLY A 130 10.17 10.53 24.57
C GLY A 130 9.80 9.64 23.39
N GLN A 131 8.57 9.12 23.35
CA GLN A 131 8.06 8.40 22.19
C GLN A 131 8.02 9.30 20.96
N MET A 132 7.59 10.56 21.09
CA MET A 132 7.53 11.49 19.97
C MET A 132 8.92 11.76 19.34
N VAL A 133 9.98 11.85 20.16
CA VAL A 133 11.36 11.93 19.66
C VAL A 133 11.73 10.70 18.83
N LEU A 134 11.41 9.49 19.32
CA LEU A 134 11.67 8.24 18.60
C LEU A 134 10.86 8.15 17.29
N VAL A 135 9.59 8.56 17.30
CA VAL A 135 8.74 8.63 16.11
C VAL A 135 9.31 9.62 15.09
N THR A 136 9.81 10.77 15.53
CA THR A 136 10.41 11.78 14.65
C THR A 136 11.69 11.27 14.00
N ASP A 137 12.54 10.58 14.77
CA ASP A 137 13.75 9.95 14.22
C ASP A 137 13.41 8.84 13.21
N LEU A 138 12.44 7.97 13.55
CA LEU A 138 11.93 6.96 12.63
C LEU A 138 11.39 7.61 11.35
N HIS A 139 10.63 8.69 11.46
CA HIS A 139 10.11 9.44 10.31
C HIS A 139 11.24 9.89 9.38
N ARG A 140 12.29 10.50 9.93
CA ARG A 140 13.44 10.96 9.15
C ARG A 140 14.11 9.81 8.41
N ARG A 141 14.38 8.69 9.10
CA ARG A 141 15.02 7.51 8.50
C ARG A 141 14.15 6.88 7.41
N THR A 142 12.85 6.72 7.66
CA THR A 142 11.90 6.18 6.70
C THR A 142 11.79 7.08 5.46
N LEU A 143 11.67 8.40 5.64
CA LEU A 143 11.59 9.36 4.53
C LEU A 143 12.83 9.31 3.63
N LEU A 144 14.02 9.18 4.21
CA LEU A 144 15.26 9.04 3.44
C LEU A 144 15.22 7.77 2.57
N GLN A 145 14.80 6.63 3.11
CA GLN A 145 14.69 5.38 2.35
C GLN A 145 13.59 5.44 1.29
N GLU A 146 12.47 6.09 1.57
CA GLU A 146 11.42 6.34 0.57
C GLU A 146 11.93 7.17 -0.61
N ASN A 147 12.75 8.18 -0.37
CA ASN A 147 13.34 8.99 -1.42
C ASN A 147 14.31 8.17 -2.27
N VAL A 148 15.20 7.39 -1.63
CA VAL A 148 16.12 6.49 -2.35
C VAL A 148 15.37 5.53 -3.27
N LEU A 149 14.28 4.93 -2.80
CA LEU A 149 13.47 4.02 -3.61
C LEU A 149 12.69 4.75 -4.72
N SER A 150 12.22 5.97 -4.45
CA SER A 150 11.51 6.79 -5.45
C SER A 150 12.45 7.27 -6.57
N ASP A 151 13.67 7.67 -6.23
CA ASP A 151 14.70 8.08 -7.19
C ASP A 151 15.11 6.90 -8.08
N ARG A 152 15.30 5.70 -7.49
CA ARG A 152 15.58 4.49 -8.26
C ARG A 152 14.44 4.09 -9.19
N LEU A 153 13.19 4.28 -8.78
CA LEU A 153 12.03 4.06 -9.65
C LEU A 153 12.04 5.03 -10.84
N ALA A 154 12.36 6.31 -10.60
CA ALA A 154 12.47 7.31 -11.65
C ALA A 154 13.58 6.94 -12.66
N THR A 155 14.77 6.61 -12.17
CA THR A 155 15.87 6.13 -13.02
C THR A 155 15.46 4.90 -13.84
N LEU A 156 14.78 3.93 -13.23
CA LEU A 156 14.32 2.74 -13.96
C LEU A 156 13.31 3.07 -15.07
N HIS A 157 12.44 4.06 -14.86
CA HIS A 157 11.49 4.54 -15.88
C HIS A 157 12.19 5.25 -17.04
N GLU A 158 13.27 5.98 -16.78
CA GLU A 158 14.07 6.66 -17.79
C GLU A 158 14.93 5.65 -18.58
N ASP A 159 15.63 4.77 -17.85
CA ASP A 159 16.57 3.80 -18.40
C ASP A 159 15.90 2.88 -19.40
N ILE A 160 14.70 2.33 -19.13
CA ILE A 160 14.06 1.38 -20.07
C ILE A 160 13.81 2.01 -21.46
N ALA A 161 13.51 3.31 -21.50
CA ALA A 161 13.29 4.02 -22.75
C ALA A 161 14.61 4.22 -23.49
N ASP A 162 15.64 4.69 -22.80
CA ASP A 162 16.96 4.95 -23.36
C ASP A 162 17.68 3.66 -23.77
N GLN A 163 17.61 2.62 -22.94
CA GLN A 163 18.20 1.31 -23.14
C GLN A 163 17.34 0.18 -22.51
N PRO A 164 16.92 -0.85 -23.28
CA PRO A 164 17.32 -1.11 -24.67
C PRO A 164 16.27 -0.67 -25.71
N LEU A 165 15.12 -0.09 -25.32
CA LEU A 165 13.99 0.07 -26.24
C LEU A 165 14.29 1.04 -27.41
N PHE A 166 14.84 2.22 -27.14
CA PHE A 166 15.13 3.19 -28.20
C PHE A 166 16.11 2.65 -29.27
N PRO A 167 17.25 2.02 -28.91
CA PRO A 167 18.12 1.34 -29.87
C PRO A 167 17.39 0.32 -30.74
N ILE A 168 16.56 -0.54 -30.14
CA ILE A 168 15.79 -1.56 -30.87
C ILE A 168 14.87 -0.89 -31.89
N VAL A 169 14.17 0.17 -31.50
CA VAL A 169 13.29 0.94 -32.40
C VAL A 169 14.08 1.55 -33.56
N ARG A 170 15.23 2.17 -33.29
CA ARG A 170 16.09 2.79 -34.31
C ARG A 170 16.64 1.76 -35.29
N GLN A 171 17.07 0.59 -34.81
CA GLN A 171 17.55 -0.50 -35.64
C GLN A 171 16.45 -1.03 -36.57
N ARG A 172 15.22 -1.19 -36.04
CA ARG A 172 14.03 -1.59 -36.84
C ARG A 172 13.71 -0.58 -37.94
N ALA A 173 13.74 0.72 -37.61
CA ALA A 173 13.51 1.77 -38.58
C ALA A 173 14.58 1.78 -39.70
N ALA A 174 15.86 1.58 -39.33
CA ALA A 174 16.96 1.50 -40.28
C ALA A 174 16.86 0.25 -41.19
N ALA A 175 16.52 -0.91 -40.63
CA ALA A 175 16.33 -2.14 -41.41
C ALA A 175 15.16 -2.05 -42.40
N ALA A 176 14.06 -1.39 -42.00
CA ALA A 176 12.91 -1.16 -42.88
C ALA A 176 13.19 -0.16 -44.02
N ALA A 177 14.14 0.77 -43.82
CA ALA A 177 14.52 1.77 -44.81
C ALA A 177 15.54 1.28 -45.86
N GLN A 178 16.13 0.09 -45.68
CA GLN A 178 17.07 -0.47 -46.66
C GLN A 178 16.32 -0.88 -47.94
N PRO A 179 16.81 -0.50 -49.15
CA PRO A 179 16.22 -0.93 -50.40
C PRO A 179 16.22 -2.45 -50.50
N ARG A 180 15.09 -3.06 -50.88
CA ARG A 180 15.09 -4.48 -51.26
C ARG A 180 15.96 -4.64 -52.49
N ALA A 181 17.13 -5.25 -52.34
CA ALA A 181 17.93 -5.70 -53.48
C ALA A 181 17.15 -6.83 -54.18
N GLY A 182 16.62 -6.55 -55.37
CA GLY A 182 15.98 -7.58 -56.19
C GLY A 182 14.91 -7.08 -57.16
N GLY A 183 15.23 -6.12 -58.02
CA GLY A 183 14.70 -6.15 -59.38
C GLY A 183 15.52 -7.18 -60.16
N GLY A 184 15.02 -8.41 -60.25
CA GLY A 184 15.68 -9.50 -60.96
C GLY A 184 14.70 -10.66 -61.13
N ASP A 185 14.22 -10.80 -62.36
CA ASP A 185 13.30 -11.82 -62.84
C ASP A 185 13.88 -13.24 -62.65
N CYS A 186 13.16 -14.14 -61.97
CA CYS A 186 13.14 -15.57 -62.26
C CYS A 186 12.12 -16.34 -61.42
N ASP A 187 11.29 -17.12 -62.12
CA ASP A 187 10.44 -18.20 -61.62
C ASP A 187 11.21 -19.13 -60.67
N GLY A 188 10.80 -19.17 -59.40
CA GLY A 188 11.28 -20.13 -58.41
C GLY A 188 10.27 -20.24 -57.27
N PRO A 189 10.05 -21.44 -56.70
CA PRO A 189 9.01 -21.64 -55.70
C PRO A 189 9.32 -20.77 -54.48
N VAL A 190 8.36 -19.90 -54.16
CA VAL A 190 8.40 -19.01 -53.00
C VAL A 190 8.44 -19.86 -51.74
N GLY A 191 9.65 -20.12 -51.22
CA GLY A 191 9.84 -20.54 -49.84
C GLY A 191 9.36 -19.44 -48.90
N PRO A 192 8.75 -19.79 -47.75
CA PRO A 192 8.21 -18.78 -46.84
C PRO A 192 9.32 -17.81 -46.39
N PRO A 193 9.05 -16.50 -46.35
CA PRO A 193 10.07 -15.51 -46.02
C PRO A 193 10.61 -15.78 -44.60
N GLY A 194 11.94 -15.81 -44.49
CA GLY A 194 12.67 -16.22 -43.30
C GLY A 194 12.25 -15.50 -42.02
N GLY A 195 11.71 -16.26 -41.06
CA GLY A 195 11.32 -15.80 -39.73
C GLY A 195 12.47 -15.69 -38.72
N ALA A 196 13.71 -16.03 -39.10
CA ALA A 196 14.84 -16.11 -38.17
C ALA A 196 15.27 -14.75 -37.59
N GLY A 197 15.18 -13.66 -38.38
CA GLY A 197 15.57 -12.31 -37.94
C GLY A 197 14.52 -11.58 -37.11
N ARG A 198 13.22 -11.88 -37.29
CA ARG A 198 12.13 -11.26 -36.53
C ARG A 198 12.01 -11.86 -35.13
N GLY A 199 12.20 -13.19 -35.01
CA GLY A 199 12.16 -13.89 -33.72
C GLY A 199 13.30 -13.53 -32.75
N ALA A 200 14.51 -13.29 -33.25
CA ALA A 200 15.64 -12.88 -32.40
C ALA A 200 15.47 -11.48 -31.80
N VAL A 201 14.85 -10.55 -32.55
CA VAL A 201 14.63 -9.16 -32.12
C VAL A 201 13.37 -9.03 -31.25
N ASP A 202 12.34 -9.85 -31.48
CA ASP A 202 11.20 -9.94 -30.56
C ASP A 202 11.65 -10.53 -29.19
N ALA A 203 12.61 -11.47 -29.21
CA ALA A 203 13.24 -11.97 -27.98
C ALA A 203 14.06 -10.91 -27.23
N GLU A 204 14.70 -9.96 -27.92
CA GLU A 204 15.45 -8.85 -27.29
C GLU A 204 14.51 -7.86 -26.57
N VAL A 205 13.37 -7.52 -27.19
CA VAL A 205 12.33 -6.69 -26.56
C VAL A 205 11.72 -7.41 -25.36
N ASP A 206 11.43 -8.71 -25.51
CA ASP A 206 10.90 -9.51 -24.40
C ASP A 206 11.91 -9.59 -23.24
N ALA A 207 13.20 -9.74 -23.53
CA ALA A 207 14.26 -9.71 -22.54
C ALA A 207 14.33 -8.34 -21.82
N ALA A 208 14.19 -7.24 -22.57
CA ALA A 208 14.13 -5.89 -22.01
C ALA A 208 12.97 -5.73 -21.02
N PHE A 209 11.76 -6.13 -21.43
CA PHE A 209 10.57 -6.08 -20.57
C PHE A 209 10.71 -6.98 -19.35
N ASN A 210 11.29 -8.18 -19.50
CA ASN A 210 11.50 -9.08 -18.37
C ASN A 210 12.55 -8.54 -17.39
N SER A 211 13.61 -7.91 -17.87
CA SER A 211 14.60 -7.23 -17.00
C SER A 211 13.96 -6.08 -16.22
N TYR A 212 13.16 -5.24 -16.88
CA TYR A 212 12.42 -4.16 -16.22
C TYR A 212 11.42 -4.69 -15.19
N ARG A 213 10.64 -5.73 -15.52
CA ARG A 213 9.69 -6.38 -14.60
C ARG A 213 10.40 -6.95 -13.36
N ALA A 214 11.58 -7.53 -13.53
CA ALA A 214 12.38 -8.05 -12.42
C ALA A 214 12.92 -6.92 -11.53
N ALA A 215 13.43 -5.82 -12.11
CA ALA A 215 13.87 -4.64 -11.36
C ALA A 215 12.70 -4.00 -10.58
N MET A 216 11.51 -3.91 -11.21
CA MET A 216 10.28 -3.48 -10.54
C MET A 216 9.90 -4.41 -9.37
N ALA A 217 9.99 -5.72 -9.56
CA ALA A 217 9.73 -6.69 -8.49
C ALA A 217 10.67 -6.49 -7.29
N GLN A 218 11.95 -6.19 -7.56
CA GLN A 218 12.92 -5.86 -6.52
C GLN A 218 12.55 -4.58 -5.77
N LEU A 219 12.20 -3.49 -6.47
CA LEU A 219 11.77 -2.25 -5.82
C LEU A 219 10.52 -2.45 -4.94
N VAL A 220 9.54 -3.24 -5.40
CA VAL A 220 8.36 -3.59 -4.60
C VAL A 220 8.77 -4.38 -3.35
N ALA A 221 9.69 -5.34 -3.48
CA ALA A 221 10.17 -6.12 -2.34
C ALA A 221 10.86 -5.22 -1.29
N GLU A 222 11.77 -4.34 -1.72
CA GLU A 222 12.47 -3.41 -0.82
C GLU A 222 11.49 -2.42 -0.17
N ALA A 223 10.47 -1.96 -0.91
CA ALA A 223 9.41 -1.11 -0.35
C ALA A 223 8.56 -1.84 0.69
N ASP A 224 8.26 -3.12 0.48
CA ASP A 224 7.55 -3.95 1.46
C ASP A 224 8.40 -4.18 2.72
N ASP A 225 9.71 -4.38 2.57
CA ASP A 225 10.62 -4.50 3.72
C ASP A 225 10.65 -3.19 4.53
N LEU A 226 10.69 -2.03 3.86
CA LEU A 226 10.63 -0.72 4.51
C LEU A 226 9.29 -0.49 5.24
N ARG A 227 8.15 -0.89 4.65
CA ARG A 227 6.84 -0.85 5.30
C ARG A 227 6.84 -1.68 6.57
N MET A 228 7.31 -2.92 6.49
CA MET A 228 7.33 -3.84 7.62
C MET A 228 8.26 -3.38 8.73
N ALA A 229 9.46 -2.91 8.39
CA ALA A 229 10.40 -2.37 9.37
C ALA A 229 9.82 -1.13 10.08
N THR A 230 9.21 -0.21 9.33
CA THR A 230 8.60 1.01 9.90
C THR A 230 7.42 0.66 10.81
N ALA A 231 6.51 -0.22 10.36
CA ALA A 231 5.35 -0.63 11.15
C ALA A 231 5.74 -1.39 12.41
N ARG A 232 6.73 -2.29 12.33
CA ARG A 232 7.23 -3.06 13.47
C ARG A 232 7.94 -2.16 14.49
N ALA A 233 8.80 -1.24 14.04
CA ALA A 233 9.47 -0.30 14.93
C ALA A 233 8.45 0.53 15.72
N MET A 234 7.42 1.07 15.06
CA MET A 234 6.34 1.77 15.76
C MET A 234 5.61 0.86 16.75
N ALA A 235 5.09 -0.27 16.28
CA ALA A 235 4.14 -1.08 17.05
C ALA A 235 4.78 -1.92 18.17
N THR A 236 6.08 -2.19 18.10
CA THR A 236 6.76 -3.11 19.02
C THR A 236 7.92 -2.50 19.79
N GLU A 237 8.53 -1.42 19.29
CA GLU A 237 9.70 -0.79 19.91
C GLU A 237 9.39 0.58 20.53
N ILE A 238 8.48 1.35 19.93
CA ILE A 238 8.17 2.73 20.35
C ILE A 238 6.89 2.81 21.18
N LEU A 239 5.81 2.21 20.69
CA LEU A 239 4.49 2.32 21.29
C LEU A 239 4.28 1.31 22.41
N THR A 240 3.45 1.66 23.40
CA THR A 240 2.90 0.65 24.31
C THR A 240 1.96 -0.29 23.55
N PRO A 241 1.71 -1.51 24.06
CA PRO A 241 0.82 -2.44 23.36
C PRO A 241 -0.57 -1.86 23.09
N ARG A 242 -1.12 -1.06 24.02
CA ARG A 242 -2.42 -0.41 23.83
C ARG A 242 -2.39 0.65 22.72
N GLN A 243 -1.37 1.52 22.72
CA GLN A 243 -1.18 2.52 21.66
C GLN A 243 -0.98 1.87 20.29
N ALA A 244 -0.25 0.76 20.23
CA ALA A 244 -0.05 0.00 19.01
C ALA A 244 -1.37 -0.59 18.48
N VAL A 245 -2.21 -1.15 19.36
CA VAL A 245 -3.55 -1.64 18.99
C VAL A 245 -4.42 -0.50 18.44
N GLU A 246 -4.44 0.64 19.12
CA GLU A 246 -5.22 1.83 18.71
C GLU A 246 -4.76 2.36 17.33
N MET A 247 -3.45 2.51 17.14
CA MET A 247 -2.86 2.95 15.88
C MET A 247 -3.15 1.98 14.73
N LEU A 248 -3.04 0.67 14.96
CA LEU A 248 -3.33 -0.35 13.96
C LEU A 248 -4.82 -0.42 13.62
N ALA A 249 -5.70 -0.22 14.60
CA ALA A 249 -7.15 -0.15 14.37
C ALA A 249 -7.48 1.04 13.47
N ALA A 250 -6.99 2.23 13.80
CA ALA A 250 -7.16 3.43 13.00
C ALA A 250 -6.60 3.25 11.57
N ALA A 251 -5.43 2.63 11.41
CA ALA A 251 -4.83 2.37 10.11
C ALA A 251 -5.70 1.44 9.24
N LYS A 252 -6.23 0.37 9.83
CA LYS A 252 -7.14 -0.55 9.13
C LYS A 252 -8.48 0.10 8.79
N GLN A 253 -9.06 0.85 9.72
CA GLN A 253 -10.29 1.63 9.50
C GLN A 253 -10.11 2.60 8.33
N LEU A 254 -9.01 3.35 8.29
CA LEU A 254 -8.72 4.27 7.20
C LEU A 254 -8.61 3.53 5.86
N HIS A 255 -7.83 2.45 5.80
CA HIS A 255 -7.65 1.67 4.57
C HIS A 255 -8.98 1.08 4.06
N LEU A 256 -9.75 0.42 4.93
CA LEU A 256 -11.03 -0.18 4.56
C LEU A 256 -12.07 0.88 4.16
N SER A 257 -12.10 2.03 4.85
CA SER A 257 -13.00 3.13 4.52
C SER A 257 -12.69 3.74 3.16
N VAL A 258 -11.41 4.01 2.88
CA VAL A 258 -10.96 4.52 1.58
C VAL A 258 -11.37 3.57 0.45
N ARG A 259 -11.15 2.27 0.66
CA ARG A 259 -11.56 1.24 -0.30
C ARG A 259 -13.06 1.27 -0.54
N ASP A 260 -13.87 1.21 0.52
CA ASP A 260 -15.34 1.22 0.40
C ASP A 260 -15.86 2.48 -0.32
N TRP A 261 -15.34 3.67 0.04
CA TRP A 261 -15.68 4.92 -0.64
C TRP A 261 -15.32 4.88 -2.13
N SER A 262 -14.13 4.37 -2.47
CA SER A 262 -13.68 4.29 -3.86
C SER A 262 -14.53 3.33 -4.69
N CYS A 263 -14.88 2.15 -4.13
CA CYS A 263 -15.71 1.17 -4.80
C CYS A 263 -17.11 1.74 -5.08
N ARG A 264 -17.71 2.42 -4.08
CA ARG A 264 -18.99 3.10 -4.23
C ARG A 264 -18.97 4.18 -5.32
N ALA A 265 -17.91 4.98 -5.40
CA ALA A 265 -17.79 6.06 -6.38
C ALA A 265 -17.64 5.55 -7.82
N GLU A 266 -16.93 4.44 -8.05
CA GLU A 266 -16.66 3.90 -9.38
C GLU A 266 -17.72 2.89 -9.86
N GLY A 267 -18.80 2.67 -9.09
CA GLY A 267 -19.79 1.63 -9.39
C GLY A 267 -19.22 0.20 -9.34
N ALA A 268 -18.01 0.05 -8.79
CA ALA A 268 -17.41 -1.25 -8.52
C ALA A 268 -18.08 -1.80 -7.25
N GLN A 269 -18.88 -2.85 -7.39
CA GLN A 269 -19.60 -3.41 -6.24
C GLN A 269 -18.61 -3.84 -5.15
N PRO A 270 -18.70 -3.29 -3.91
CA PRO A 270 -18.07 -3.93 -2.77
C PRO A 270 -18.72 -5.32 -2.65
N GLN A 271 -17.95 -6.38 -2.80
CA GLN A 271 -18.49 -7.72 -2.57
C GLN A 271 -18.89 -7.81 -1.09
N PRO A 272 -20.13 -8.22 -0.76
CA PRO A 272 -20.67 -8.06 0.57
C PRO A 272 -20.10 -9.14 1.48
N ASN A 273 -19.63 -8.77 2.67
CA ASN A 273 -19.79 -9.56 3.89
C ASN A 273 -19.47 -8.71 5.13
N GLY A 274 -20.51 -8.31 5.86
CA GLY A 274 -20.40 -7.66 7.16
C GLY A 274 -21.63 -6.81 7.49
N PRO A 275 -22.24 -6.92 8.69
CA PRO A 275 -23.44 -6.16 9.02
C PRO A 275 -23.14 -4.66 9.04
N ARG A 276 -23.92 -3.89 8.29
CA ARG A 276 -23.91 -2.42 8.31
C ARG A 276 -24.23 -1.94 9.72
N VAL A 277 -23.25 -1.35 10.40
CA VAL A 277 -23.50 -0.46 11.53
C VAL A 277 -24.05 0.85 10.94
N VAL A 278 -25.34 1.09 11.16
CA VAL A 278 -25.97 2.38 10.85
C VAL A 278 -25.68 3.31 12.03
N PRO A 279 -25.15 4.53 11.83
CA PRO A 279 -25.00 5.48 12.92
C PRO A 279 -26.39 5.91 13.42
N ALA A 280 -26.62 5.76 14.72
CA ALA A 280 -27.81 6.26 15.39
C ALA A 280 -27.77 7.80 15.39
N ASN A 281 -28.44 8.43 14.42
CA ASN A 281 -28.70 9.85 14.47
C ASN A 281 -29.85 10.13 15.44
N GLY A 282 -29.61 11.12 16.29
CA GLY A 282 -30.44 11.52 17.42
C GLY A 282 -31.85 11.96 17.06
N THR A 283 -32.74 11.62 17.98
CA THR A 283 -33.93 12.37 18.40
C THR A 283 -34.25 13.66 17.65
N SER A 284 -35.33 13.63 16.87
CA SER A 284 -36.14 14.82 16.59
C SER A 284 -37.53 14.61 17.20
N ALA A 285 -37.78 15.35 18.28
CA ALA A 285 -39.07 15.47 18.92
C ALA A 285 -40.05 16.24 18.03
N ALA A 286 -41.19 15.64 17.70
CA ALA A 286 -42.37 16.36 17.26
C ALA A 286 -43.62 15.49 17.46
N ALA A 287 -44.05 15.35 18.73
CA ALA A 287 -45.41 14.94 19.06
C ALA A 287 -46.08 16.11 19.78
N ARG A 288 -47.04 16.74 19.11
CA ARG A 288 -48.23 17.36 19.70
C ARG A 288 -49.25 17.61 18.58
N ARG A 289 -50.12 16.62 18.39
CA ARG A 289 -51.49 16.87 17.91
C ARG A 289 -52.36 17.17 19.12
N ASN A 290 -53.32 18.07 18.94
CA ASN A 290 -54.69 17.97 19.46
C ASN A 290 -55.52 19.16 18.96
N PRO A 291 -56.86 19.04 18.94
CA PRO A 291 -57.70 17.88 18.65
C PRO A 291 -58.28 17.92 17.23
#